data_AF-A0A1X2FI84-F1
#
_entry.id   AF-A0A1X2FI84-F1
#
_cell.length_a   1.000
_cell.length_b   1.000
_cell.length_c   1.000
_cell.angle_alpha   90.00
_cell.angle_beta   90.00
_cell.angle_gamma   90.00
#
_symmetry.space_group_name_H-M   'P 1'
#
loop_
_entity.id
_entity.type
_entity.pdbx_description
1 polymer ?
#
loop_
_entity_poly.entity_id
_entity_poly.type
_entity_poly.pdbx_seq_one_letter_code
_entity_poly.pdbx_strand_id
1 'polypeptide(L)'
;MPAGTVLDATRYGVAGSNSFCDDNDTKPTAAKHFQAVGELKLSAGTDPAAMVSRVGETWRSWGWRVEERDGFHKPNQFGYGPDGYRLQIIVAAREGYPPTLQASTPCFPGTIARDDVDFPMQLQA
;
A
#
# COMPACT_ATOMS: atom_id res chain seq x y z
N MET A 1 4.08 -9.51 -10.70
CA MET A 1 5.30 -8.66 -10.62
C MET A 1 6.45 -9.38 -11.31
N PRO A 2 7.52 -8.70 -11.76
CA PRO A 2 8.75 -9.40 -12.15
C PRO A 2 9.28 -10.24 -10.99
N ALA A 3 9.77 -11.44 -11.29
CA ALA A 3 10.40 -12.30 -10.29
C ALA A 3 11.56 -11.56 -9.60
N GLY A 4 11.69 -11.75 -8.29
CA GLY A 4 12.72 -11.07 -7.49
C GLY A 4 12.37 -9.64 -7.08
N THR A 5 11.14 -9.19 -7.33
CA THR A 5 10.63 -7.95 -6.73
C THR A 5 10.36 -8.20 -5.25
N VAL A 6 10.89 -7.34 -4.38
CA VAL A 6 10.66 -7.43 -2.92
C VAL A 6 9.90 -6.20 -2.46
N LEU A 7 8.79 -6.39 -1.75
CA LEU A 7 8.18 -5.34 -0.93
C LEU A 7 8.89 -5.34 0.42
N ASP A 8 9.62 -4.27 0.72
CA ASP A 8 10.50 -4.16 1.88
C ASP A 8 10.05 -3.01 2.79
N ALA A 9 9.66 -3.35 4.01
CA ALA A 9 9.20 -2.41 5.01
C ALA A 9 10.25 -2.08 6.08
N THR A 10 11.47 -2.63 5.99
CA THR A 10 12.49 -2.53 7.05
C THR A 10 12.79 -1.10 7.52
N ARG A 11 12.66 -0.11 6.63
CA ARG A 11 12.88 1.30 7.00
C ARG A 11 11.75 1.96 7.80
N TYR A 12 10.55 1.36 7.87
CA TYR A 12 9.35 1.98 8.45
C TYR A 12 9.10 1.57 9.91
N GLY A 13 9.96 0.72 10.49
CA GLY A 13 9.83 0.21 11.87
C GLY A 13 8.75 -0.88 12.03
N VAL A 14 7.61 -0.74 11.34
CA VAL A 14 6.57 -1.76 11.21
C VAL A 14 6.11 -1.86 9.75
N ALA A 15 5.75 -3.06 9.30
CA ALA A 15 5.25 -3.30 7.95
C ALA A 15 3.75 -3.05 7.79
N GLY A 16 3.01 -3.14 8.89
CA GLY A 16 1.62 -2.75 8.96
C GLY A 16 1.09 -2.78 10.39
N SER A 17 -0.02 -2.07 10.61
CA SER A 17 -0.64 -1.91 11.93
C SER A 17 -2.11 -1.54 11.79
N ASN A 18 -2.90 -1.83 12.82
CA ASN A 18 -4.24 -1.28 12.94
C ASN A 18 -4.21 0.12 13.56
N SER A 19 -5.04 1.02 13.04
CA SER A 19 -5.30 2.36 13.58
C SER A 19 -6.80 2.59 13.73
N PHE A 20 -7.19 3.53 14.58
CA PHE A 20 -8.60 3.93 14.72
C PHE A 20 -9.09 4.61 13.43
N CYS A 21 -10.36 4.38 13.08
CA CYS A 21 -11.00 5.05 11.95
C CYS A 21 -11.48 6.47 12.28
N ASP A 22 -11.79 6.72 13.55
CA ASP A 22 -12.09 8.05 14.10
C ASP A 22 -11.07 8.32 15.21
N ASP A 23 -10.25 9.34 15.03
CA ASP A 23 -9.21 9.72 15.99
C ASP A 23 -9.79 10.11 17.37
N ASN A 24 -11.09 10.42 17.44
CA ASN A 24 -11.77 10.75 18.69
C ASN A 24 -12.32 9.51 19.43
N ASP A 25 -12.44 8.35 18.77
CA ASP A 25 -12.93 7.11 19.39
C ASP A 25 -11.77 6.13 19.65
N THR A 26 -11.25 6.17 20.87
CA THR A 26 -10.11 5.35 21.32
C THR A 26 -10.53 4.13 22.13
N LYS A 27 -11.84 3.81 22.17
CA LYS A 27 -12.34 2.64 22.90
C LYS A 27 -11.78 1.34 22.30
N PRO A 28 -11.59 0.28 23.10
CA PRO A 28 -11.14 -1.02 22.57
C PRO A 28 -12.04 -1.59 21.46
N THR A 29 -13.32 -1.23 21.46
CA THR A 29 -14.31 -1.67 20.46
C THR A 29 -14.46 -0.72 19.27
N ALA A 30 -13.76 0.41 19.28
CA ALA A 30 -13.83 1.41 18.21
C ALA A 30 -13.43 0.79 16.87
N ALA A 31 -14.07 1.24 15.79
CA ALA A 31 -13.76 0.73 14.47
C ALA A 31 -12.30 1.03 14.10
N LYS A 32 -11.61 0.03 13.55
CA LYS A 32 -10.21 0.14 13.14
C LYS A 32 -10.09 -0.14 11.64
N HIS A 33 -8.96 0.26 11.07
CA HIS A 33 -8.52 -0.16 9.75
C HIS A 33 -7.06 -0.59 9.83
N PHE A 34 -6.67 -1.53 8.96
CA PHE A 34 -5.30 -1.96 8.85
C PHE A 34 -4.61 -1.20 7.72
N GLN A 35 -3.39 -0.75 7.96
CA GLN A 35 -2.53 -0.14 6.96
C GLN A 35 -1.23 -0.91 6.84
N ALA A 36 -0.72 -1.06 5.61
CA ALA A 36 0.58 -1.62 5.34
C ALA A 36 1.37 -0.73 4.38
N VAL A 37 2.70 -0.73 4.52
CA VAL A 37 3.61 0.08 3.71
C VAL A 37 4.91 -0.66 3.44
N GLY A 38 5.46 -0.48 2.25
CA GLY A 38 6.80 -0.92 1.92
C GLY A 38 7.33 -0.28 0.65
N GLU A 39 8.65 -0.31 0.48
CA GLU A 39 9.30 0.05 -0.79
C GLU A 39 9.42 -1.17 -1.69
N LEU A 40 9.17 -1.01 -2.98
CA LEU A 40 9.46 -2.03 -3.97
C LEU A 40 10.94 -1.98 -4.34
N LYS A 41 11.72 -2.95 -3.87
CA LYS A 41 13.07 -3.20 -4.36
C LYS A 41 12.96 -3.90 -5.72
N LEU A 42 13.28 -3.14 -6.77
CA LEU A 42 13.21 -3.59 -8.15
C LEU A 42 14.57 -4.15 -8.59
N SER A 43 14.55 -5.10 -9.52
CA SER A 43 15.76 -5.57 -10.20
C SER A 43 16.46 -4.43 -10.95
N ALA A 44 17.79 -4.47 -11.03
CA ALA A 44 18.58 -3.50 -11.77
C ALA A 44 18.07 -3.34 -13.22
N GLY A 45 17.98 -2.09 -13.70
CA GLY A 45 17.46 -1.76 -15.04
C GLY A 45 15.94 -1.76 -15.17
N THR A 46 15.19 -2.03 -14.09
CA THR A 46 13.72 -1.89 -14.10
C THR A 46 13.34 -0.43 -13.99
N ASP A 47 12.54 0.07 -14.94
CA ASP A 47 11.97 1.41 -14.88
C ASP A 47 10.89 1.50 -13.76
N PRO A 48 11.09 2.34 -12.73
CA PRO A 48 10.10 2.56 -11.68
C PRO A 48 8.76 3.08 -12.20
N ALA A 49 8.76 3.93 -13.23
CA ALA A 49 7.54 4.50 -13.80
C ALA A 49 6.72 3.42 -14.53
N ALA A 50 7.37 2.58 -15.33
CA ALA A 50 6.72 1.41 -15.93
C ALA A 50 6.17 0.44 -14.86
N MET A 51 6.87 0.27 -13.73
CA MET A 51 6.40 -0.56 -12.63
C MET A 51 5.09 -0.03 -12.03
N VAL A 52 5.01 1.28 -11.80
CA VAL A 52 3.80 1.95 -11.30
C VAL A 52 2.61 1.67 -12.23
N SER A 53 2.78 1.85 -13.54
CA SER A 53 1.73 1.56 -14.52
C SER A 53 1.28 0.10 -14.49
N ARG A 54 2.23 -0.85 -14.46
CA ARG A 54 1.93 -2.29 -14.43
C ARG A 54 1.16 -2.72 -13.16
N VAL A 55 1.51 -2.16 -12.01
CA VAL A 55 0.80 -2.41 -10.75
C VAL A 55 -0.63 -1.87 -10.85
N GLY A 56 -0.82 -0.67 -11.38
CA GLY A 56 -2.15 -0.12 -11.56
C GLY A 56 -3.01 -0.87 -12.57
N GLU A 57 -2.43 -1.38 -13.66
CA GLU A 57 -3.13 -2.30 -14.59
C GLU A 57 -3.59 -3.57 -13.89
N THR A 58 -2.77 -4.11 -12.98
CA THR A 58 -3.15 -5.28 -12.17
C THR A 58 -4.41 -4.96 -11.35
N TRP A 59 -4.45 -3.82 -10.67
CA TRP A 59 -5.64 -3.40 -9.91
C TRP A 59 -6.86 -3.17 -10.81
N ARG A 60 -6.69 -2.56 -11.99
CA ARG A 60 -7.78 -2.41 -12.97
C ARG A 60 -8.32 -3.76 -13.41
N SER A 61 -7.46 -4.78 -13.58
CA SER A 61 -7.90 -6.13 -13.94
C SER A 61 -8.73 -6.82 -12.85
N TRP A 62 -8.62 -6.38 -11.59
CA TRP A 62 -9.50 -6.79 -10.49
C TRP A 62 -10.83 -6.03 -10.48
N GLY A 63 -11.07 -5.14 -11.44
CA GLY A 63 -12.27 -4.29 -11.51
C GLY A 63 -12.21 -3.05 -10.62
N TRP A 64 -11.02 -2.67 -10.13
CA TRP A 64 -10.87 -1.50 -9.27
C TRP A 64 -10.82 -0.21 -10.08
N ARG A 65 -11.29 0.89 -9.48
CA ARG A 65 -11.08 2.24 -10.04
C ARG A 65 -9.65 2.66 -9.74
N VAL A 66 -8.87 2.97 -10.78
CA VAL A 66 -7.47 3.39 -10.63
C VAL A 66 -7.23 4.70 -11.36
N GLU A 67 -6.76 5.70 -10.62
CA GLU A 67 -6.56 7.06 -11.11
C GLU A 67 -5.23 7.65 -10.67
N GLU A 68 -4.71 8.59 -11.45
CA GLU A 68 -3.72 9.55 -10.98
C GLU A 68 -4.46 10.71 -10.31
N ARG A 69 -3.92 11.23 -9.20
CA ARG A 69 -4.54 12.33 -8.47
C ARG A 69 -3.78 13.64 -8.68
N ASP A 70 -4.53 14.73 -8.80
CA ASP A 70 -3.96 16.07 -8.80
C ASP A 70 -3.22 16.36 -7.50
N GLY A 71 -2.14 17.14 -7.60
CA GLY A 71 -1.26 17.46 -6.46
C GLY A 71 -0.22 16.39 -6.14
N PHE A 72 -0.20 15.26 -6.86
CA PHE A 72 0.84 14.24 -6.75
C PHE A 72 1.72 14.21 -8.00
N HIS A 73 3.00 13.87 -7.82
CA HIS A 73 3.89 13.61 -8.95
C HIS A 73 3.33 12.45 -9.80
N LYS A 74 3.42 12.55 -11.12
CA LYS A 74 3.00 11.47 -12.02
C LYS A 74 4.20 10.55 -12.29
N PRO A 75 4.01 9.22 -12.45
CA PRO A 75 2.73 8.54 -12.70
C PRO A 75 2.06 7.92 -11.46
N ASN A 76 2.11 8.52 -10.27
CA ASN A 76 1.55 7.91 -9.05
C ASN A 76 0.08 7.48 -9.21
N GLN A 77 -0.22 6.22 -8.89
CA GLN A 77 -1.56 5.65 -9.08
C GLN A 77 -2.21 5.28 -7.75
N PHE A 78 -3.51 5.54 -7.67
CA PHE A 78 -4.38 5.30 -6.52
C PHE A 78 -5.52 4.39 -6.95
N GLY A 79 -5.59 3.21 -6.35
CA GLY A 79 -6.62 2.20 -6.59
C GLY A 79 -7.67 2.19 -5.48
N TYR A 80 -8.93 2.10 -5.87
CA TYR A 80 -10.08 1.99 -4.98
C TYR A 80 -10.87 0.73 -5.32
N GLY A 81 -10.88 -0.22 -4.39
CA GLY A 81 -11.66 -1.44 -4.47
C GLY A 81 -13.16 -1.16 -4.24
N PRO A 82 -14.05 -1.94 -4.86
CA PRO A 82 -15.50 -1.81 -4.69
C PRO A 82 -15.97 -2.13 -3.25
N ASP A 83 -15.12 -2.82 -2.49
CA ASP A 83 -15.28 -3.20 -1.09
C ASP A 83 -14.65 -2.21 -0.09
N GLY A 84 -14.14 -1.08 -0.59
CA GLY A 84 -13.61 0.00 0.23
C GLY A 84 -12.11 -0.10 0.56
N TYR A 85 -11.41 -1.13 0.05
CA TYR A 85 -9.95 -1.19 0.11
C TYR A 85 -9.32 -0.09 -0.74
N ARG A 86 -8.16 0.39 -0.30
CA ARG A 86 -7.41 1.43 -1.00
C ARG A 86 -5.97 0.99 -1.14
N LEU A 87 -5.43 1.13 -2.35
CA LEU A 87 -4.04 0.86 -2.66
C LEU A 87 -3.44 2.10 -3.31
N GLN A 88 -2.16 2.34 -3.07
CA GLN A 88 -1.43 3.38 -3.79
C GLN A 88 -0.01 2.92 -4.05
N ILE A 89 0.50 3.28 -5.23
CA ILE A 89 1.88 3.06 -5.62
C ILE A 89 2.45 4.39 -6.10
N ILE A 90 3.50 4.82 -5.41
CA ILE A 90 4.01 6.17 -5.46
C ILE A 90 5.50 6.11 -5.75
N VAL A 91 5.97 6.79 -6.80
CA VAL A 91 7.37 7.03 -7.07
C VAL A 91 7.71 8.49 -6.73
N ALA A 92 8.90 8.69 -6.17
CA ALA A 92 9.39 10.04 -5.90
C ALA A 92 9.78 10.73 -7.22
N ALA A 93 9.66 12.06 -7.27
CA ALA A 93 10.14 12.85 -8.41
C ALA A 93 11.67 12.82 -8.59
N ARG A 94 12.40 12.26 -7.62
CA ARG A 94 13.85 12.12 -7.62
C ARG A 94 14.23 10.71 -8.05
N GLU A 95 15.12 10.63 -9.03
CA GLU A 95 15.68 9.36 -9.48
C GLU A 95 16.42 8.61 -8.37
N GLY A 96 16.44 7.28 -8.48
CA GLY A 96 17.11 6.38 -7.53
C GLY A 96 16.28 6.03 -6.29
N TYR A 97 15.07 6.60 -6.14
CA TYR A 97 14.15 6.22 -5.05
C TYR A 97 13.20 5.11 -5.52
N PRO A 98 13.09 4.00 -4.79
CA PRO A 98 12.17 2.93 -5.14
C PRO A 98 10.71 3.40 -5.01
N PRO A 99 9.78 2.86 -5.81
CA PRO A 99 8.36 3.08 -5.58
C PRO A 99 7.95 2.60 -4.20
N THR A 100 7.13 3.36 -3.50
CA THR A 100 6.45 2.96 -2.27
C THR A 100 5.08 2.41 -2.60
N LEU A 101 4.74 1.24 -2.06
CA LEU A 101 3.41 0.67 -2.09
C LEU A 101 2.78 0.80 -0.71
N GLN A 102 1.54 1.26 -0.67
CA GLN A 102 0.73 1.33 0.55
C GLN A 102 -0.64 0.72 0.31
N ALA A 103 -1.17 0.11 1.35
CA ALA A 103 -2.49 -0.51 1.36
C ALA A 103 -3.26 -0.12 2.62
N SER A 104 -4.57 0.07 2.50
CA SER A 104 -5.45 0.20 3.66
C SER A 104 -6.77 -0.53 3.44
N THR A 105 -7.26 -1.18 4.49
CA THR A 105 -8.59 -1.79 4.51
C THR A 105 -9.68 -0.74 4.69
N PRO A 106 -10.96 -1.04 4.37
CA PRO A 106 -12.07 -0.32 4.97
C PRO A 106 -12.06 -0.49 6.50
N CYS A 107 -12.84 0.34 7.19
CA CYS A 107 -13.05 0.19 8.62
C CYS A 107 -13.78 -1.12 8.93
N PHE A 108 -13.33 -1.81 9.96
CA PHE A 108 -13.93 -3.03 10.49
C PHE A 108 -14.11 -2.94 12.02
N PRO A 109 -14.97 -3.78 12.62
CA PRO A 109 -15.21 -3.73 14.06
C PRO A 109 -13.93 -3.93 14.87
N GLY A 110 -13.69 -3.08 15.88
CA GLY A 110 -12.49 -3.21 16.74
C GLY A 110 -12.40 -4.53 17.49
N THR A 111 -13.54 -5.20 17.71
CA THR A 111 -13.63 -6.49 18.39
C THR A 111 -12.97 -7.65 17.62
N ILE A 112 -12.76 -7.51 16.31
CA ILE A 112 -12.04 -8.50 15.50
C ILE A 112 -10.61 -8.05 15.16
N ALA A 113 -10.21 -6.84 15.56
CA ALA A 113 -8.87 -6.34 15.34
C ALA A 113 -7.86 -7.14 16.17
N ARG A 114 -6.76 -7.54 15.53
CA ARG A 114 -5.68 -8.29 16.15
C ARG A 114 -4.38 -7.54 15.89
N ASP A 115 -3.75 -7.10 16.98
CA ASP A 115 -2.46 -6.40 16.97
C ASP A 115 -1.29 -7.35 17.27
N ASP A 116 -1.58 -8.62 17.56
CA ASP A 116 -0.64 -9.70 17.86
C ASP A 116 -0.34 -10.60 16.65
N VAL A 117 -0.73 -10.16 15.44
CA VAL A 117 -0.43 -10.85 14.19
C VAL A 117 0.67 -10.09 13.47
N ASP A 118 1.84 -10.69 13.39
CA ASP A 118 2.98 -10.10 12.70
C ASP A 118 2.72 -10.01 11.20
N PHE A 119 2.95 -8.83 10.62
CA PHE A 119 3.00 -8.65 9.18
C PHE A 119 4.45 -8.75 8.69
N PRO A 120 4.75 -9.54 7.64
CA PRO A 120 6.11 -9.74 7.19
C PRO A 120 6.80 -8.43 6.78
N MET A 121 8.03 -8.22 7.28
CA MET A 121 8.85 -7.06 6.89
C MET A 121 9.29 -7.10 5.43
N GLN A 122 9.33 -8.29 4.83
CA GLN A 122 9.66 -8.50 3.42
C GLN A 122 8.70 -9.51 2.80
N LEU A 123 8.16 -9.17 1.63
CA LEU A 123 7.37 -10.06 0.78
C LEU A 123 8.03 -10.17 -0.59
N GLN A 124 8.15 -11.38 -1.11
CA GLN A 124 8.79 -11.66 -2.40
C GLN A 124 7.76 -12.20 -3.39
N ALA A 125 7.86 -11.78 -4.65
CA ALA A 125 7.01 -12.22 -5.75
C ALA A 125 7.68 -13.29 -6.63
#